data_AF-A0A359ILG9-F1
#
_entry.id   AF-A0A359ILG9-F1
#
_cell.length_a   1.000
_cell.length_b   1.000
_cell.length_c   1.000
_cell.angle_alpha   90.00
_cell.angle_beta   90.00
_cell.angle_gamma   90.00
#
_symmetry.space_group_name_H-M   'P 1'
#
loop_
_entity.id
_entity.type
_entity.pdbx_description
1 polymer ?
#
loop_
_entity_poly.entity_id
_entity_poly.type
_entity_poly.pdbx_seq_one_letter_code
_entity_poly.pdbx_strand_id
1 'polypeptide(L)'
;MKRWKEKRGFSLLELLAVLVIMSALAVIAIPVFMNKSVEAKQVAHNMNVSMLESQAQLYLLQENVTYPQEDIIEGMVTKGYIKEIPKNPLEAEPYVIAVDAAGIPTVTPPSVEITGVATTSAYLSALTITGASSGVLSLSEPFNGQSVFGYDMIVDYDDSSIIVEPISEDSEAYITVNTGELIGGQVQTNLAIGINTITIEVIPEVGEHQMYIINVTRPSSAYLDGLDVKVGVVSCLTSFARDDFSYDVTVTGDCKVLATLQDTGGPATMEMTVGNAAPVVLSSGVLGARITMVAGSTVVVKVEVTSKIGGVIKTYTMNVTRP
;
A
#
# COMPACT_ATOMS: atom_id res chain seq x y z
N MET A 1 -45.20 72.86 2.53
CA MET A 1 -44.81 72.61 3.93
C MET A 1 -43.51 71.80 3.94
N LYS A 2 -42.39 72.38 4.40
CA LYS A 2 -41.06 71.74 4.40
C LYS A 2 -40.82 71.18 5.82
N ARG A 3 -40.95 69.86 6.00
CA ARG A 3 -40.65 69.17 7.27
C ARG A 3 -39.14 69.21 7.52
N TRP A 4 -38.71 69.82 8.62
CA TRP A 4 -37.33 69.76 9.07
C TRP A 4 -37.10 68.38 9.69
N LYS A 5 -36.14 67.62 9.16
CA LYS A 5 -35.70 66.35 9.76
C LYS A 5 -34.86 66.68 11.00
N GLU A 6 -35.36 66.34 12.17
CA GLU A 6 -34.60 66.39 13.42
C GLU A 6 -33.40 65.44 13.31
N LYS A 7 -32.19 65.96 13.48
CA LYS A 7 -30.98 65.14 13.65
C LYS A 7 -31.00 64.60 15.08
N ARG A 8 -31.44 63.36 15.26
CA ARG A 8 -31.32 62.64 16.54
C ARG A 8 -29.83 62.40 16.80
N GLY A 9 -29.29 63.01 17.86
CA GLY A 9 -27.93 62.76 18.33
C GLY A 9 -27.84 61.41 19.04
N PHE A 10 -26.68 60.76 18.97
CA PHE A 10 -26.41 59.48 19.64
C PHE A 10 -26.54 59.61 21.16
N SER A 11 -27.22 58.65 21.79
CA SER A 11 -27.28 58.53 23.25
C SER A 11 -26.00 57.89 23.79
N LEU A 12 -25.52 58.33 24.97
CA LEU A 12 -24.38 57.71 25.65
C LEU A 12 -24.59 56.20 25.88
N LEU A 13 -25.84 55.78 26.09
CA LEU A 13 -26.19 54.38 26.32
C LEU A 13 -26.04 53.52 25.05
N GLU A 14 -26.26 54.08 23.87
CA GLU A 14 -26.05 53.39 22.59
C GLU A 14 -24.55 53.21 22.31
N LEU A 15 -23.75 54.24 22.58
CA LEU A 15 -22.30 54.17 22.40
C LEU A 15 -21.67 53.15 23.37
N LEU A 16 -22.18 53.08 24.61
CA LEU A 16 -21.75 52.08 25.59
C LEU A 16 -22.10 50.65 25.15
N ALA A 17 -23.31 50.42 24.66
CA ALA A 17 -23.71 49.09 24.16
C ALA A 17 -22.86 48.65 22.97
N VAL A 18 -22.54 49.56 22.03
CA VAL A 18 -21.67 49.29 20.88
C VAL A 18 -20.24 48.96 21.33
N LEU A 19 -19.68 49.69 22.29
CA LEU A 19 -18.34 49.43 22.82
C LEU A 19 -18.25 48.03 23.46
N VAL A 20 -19.29 47.63 24.21
CA VAL A 20 -19.35 46.30 24.86
C VAL A 20 -19.41 45.18 23.82
N ILE A 21 -20.19 45.33 22.75
CA ILE A 21 -20.25 44.33 21.67
C ILE A 21 -18.94 44.30 20.89
N MET A 22 -18.36 45.46 20.57
CA MET A 22 -17.07 45.56 19.88
C MET A 22 -15.93 44.91 20.68
N SER A 23 -15.88 45.12 22.00
CA SER A 23 -14.86 44.50 22.84
C SER A 23 -15.03 42.98 22.91
N ALA A 24 -16.26 42.48 23.02
CA ALA A 24 -16.53 41.04 23.00
C ALA A 24 -16.14 40.40 21.66
N LEU A 25 -16.45 41.04 20.53
CA LEU A 25 -16.07 40.55 19.20
C LEU A 25 -14.55 40.61 18.98
N ALA A 26 -13.88 41.67 19.44
CA ALA A 26 -12.43 41.82 19.31
C ALA A 26 -11.65 40.70 20.03
N VAL A 27 -12.14 40.21 21.16
CA VAL A 27 -11.54 39.09 21.90
C VAL A 27 -11.49 37.80 21.06
N ILE A 28 -12.49 37.54 20.21
CA ILE A 28 -12.51 36.36 19.32
C ILE A 28 -11.77 36.65 18.00
N ALA A 29 -11.96 37.84 17.42
CA ALA A 29 -11.47 38.17 16.10
C ALA A 29 -9.95 38.37 16.04
N ILE A 30 -9.33 38.98 17.06
CA ILE A 30 -7.90 39.30 17.06
C ILE A 30 -7.04 38.03 17.01
N PRO A 31 -7.24 36.99 17.86
CA PRO A 31 -6.44 35.77 17.80
C PRO A 31 -6.55 35.06 16.45
N VAL A 32 -7.76 34.97 15.88
CA VAL A 32 -7.99 34.32 14.58
C VAL A 32 -7.24 35.04 13.46
N PHE A 33 -7.33 36.36 13.42
CA PHE A 33 -6.63 37.17 12.43
C PHE A 33 -5.10 37.09 12.56
N MET A 34 -4.60 37.08 13.81
CA MET A 34 -3.17 36.92 14.08
C MET A 34 -2.65 35.55 13.61
N ASN A 35 -3.38 34.46 13.85
CA ASN A 35 -2.98 33.14 13.40
C ASN A 35 -2.91 33.04 11.87
N LYS A 36 -3.88 33.61 11.14
CA LYS A 36 -3.84 33.68 9.66
C LYS A 36 -2.71 34.55 9.12
N SER A 37 -2.34 35.59 9.85
CA SER A 37 -1.17 36.41 9.52
C SER A 37 0.15 35.64 9.69
N VAL A 38 0.27 34.82 10.74
CA VAL A 38 1.44 33.96 10.96
C VAL A 38 1.56 32.90 9.85
N GLU A 39 0.45 32.24 9.50
CA GLU A 39 0.38 31.25 8.42
C GLU A 39 0.86 31.83 7.08
N ALA A 40 0.34 32.99 6.69
CA ALA A 40 0.73 33.67 5.44
C ALA A 40 2.22 34.05 5.42
N LYS A 41 2.77 34.44 6.59
CA LYS A 41 4.20 34.74 6.71
C LYS A 41 5.06 33.48 6.55
N GLN A 42 4.64 32.34 7.10
CA GLN A 42 5.35 31.07 6.96
C GLN A 42 5.34 30.55 5.51
N VAL A 43 4.19 30.64 4.83
CA VAL A 43 4.09 30.32 3.39
C VAL A 43 5.02 31.20 2.56
N ALA A 44 5.00 32.51 2.79
CA ALA A 44 5.88 33.44 2.08
C ALA A 44 7.37 33.16 2.35
N HIS A 45 7.72 32.81 3.60
CA HIS A 45 9.09 32.42 3.96
C HIS A 45 9.54 31.16 3.21
N ASN A 46 8.73 30.10 3.22
CA ASN A 46 9.08 28.84 2.55
C ASN A 46 9.20 29.02 1.03
N MET A 47 8.35 29.84 0.42
CA MET A 47 8.46 30.20 -1.00
C MET A 47 9.76 30.96 -1.30
N ASN A 48 10.16 31.90 -0.43
CA ASN A 48 11.44 32.60 -0.58
C ASN A 48 12.62 31.62 -0.47
N VAL A 49 12.59 30.68 0.50
CA VAL A 49 13.64 29.67 0.68
C VAL A 49 13.80 28.81 -0.58
N SER A 50 12.72 28.19 -1.06
CA SER A 50 12.76 27.33 -2.25
C SER A 50 13.19 28.10 -3.51
N MET A 51 12.75 29.36 -3.65
CA MET A 51 13.20 30.23 -4.73
C MET A 51 14.71 30.50 -4.64
N LEU A 52 15.23 30.85 -3.46
CA LEU A 52 16.64 31.13 -3.25
C LEU A 52 17.52 29.90 -3.48
N GLU A 53 17.09 28.71 -3.03
CA GLU A 53 17.78 27.44 -3.30
C GLU A 53 17.88 27.17 -4.80
N SER A 54 16.76 27.32 -5.53
CA SER A 54 16.71 27.09 -6.98
C SER A 54 17.64 28.07 -7.73
N GLN A 55 17.64 29.35 -7.35
CA GLN A 55 18.53 30.35 -7.98
C GLN A 55 20.00 30.15 -7.58
N ALA A 56 20.27 29.74 -6.35
CA ALA A 56 21.62 29.45 -5.89
C ALA A 56 22.22 28.27 -6.66
N GLN A 57 21.44 27.22 -6.88
CA GLN A 57 21.87 26.08 -7.68
C GLN A 57 22.22 26.48 -9.13
N LEU A 58 21.43 27.38 -9.74
CA LEU A 58 21.74 27.92 -11.07
C LEU A 58 23.01 28.78 -11.07
N TYR A 59 23.20 29.62 -10.05
CA TYR A 59 24.40 30.43 -9.89
C TYR A 59 25.67 29.57 -9.78
N LEU A 60 25.63 28.51 -8.98
CA LEU A 60 26.74 27.56 -8.81
C LEU A 60 27.07 26.75 -10.08
N LEU A 61 26.08 26.55 -10.95
CA LEU A 61 26.28 25.84 -12.23
C LEU A 61 26.93 26.74 -13.30
N GLN A 62 26.60 28.03 -13.29
CA GLN A 62 27.00 28.96 -14.37
C GLN A 62 28.26 29.76 -14.03
N GLU A 63 28.54 29.98 -12.75
CA GLU A 63 29.68 30.77 -12.29
C GLU A 63 30.74 29.86 -11.64
N ASN A 64 32.03 30.20 -11.82
CA ASN A 64 33.14 29.49 -11.19
C ASN A 64 33.31 29.92 -9.72
N VAL A 65 32.37 29.50 -8.87
CA VAL A 65 32.44 29.73 -7.42
C VAL A 65 33.44 28.76 -6.80
N THR A 66 34.29 29.26 -5.90
CA THR A 66 35.22 28.41 -5.14
C THR A 66 34.52 27.91 -3.89
N TYR A 67 34.46 26.59 -3.74
CA TYR A 67 33.85 25.95 -2.57
C TYR A 67 34.90 25.74 -1.47
N PRO A 68 34.55 25.89 -0.17
CA PRO A 68 33.27 26.35 0.38
C PRO A 68 33.17 27.89 0.46
N GLN A 69 31.95 28.42 0.46
CA GLN A 69 31.70 29.86 0.66
C GLN A 69 30.58 30.07 1.69
N GLU A 70 30.81 30.94 2.68
CA GLU A 70 29.86 31.18 3.77
C GLU A 70 28.62 32.00 3.34
N ASP A 71 28.78 32.89 2.36
CA ASP A 71 27.66 33.66 1.81
C ASP A 71 27.88 33.99 0.33
N ILE A 72 26.97 33.51 -0.53
CA ILE A 72 26.95 33.80 -1.98
C ILE A 72 25.84 34.79 -2.38
N ILE A 73 25.00 35.26 -1.45
CA ILE A 73 23.78 35.99 -1.81
C ILE A 73 24.06 37.32 -2.51
N GLU A 74 25.10 38.06 -2.08
CA GLU A 74 25.53 39.30 -2.74
C GLU A 74 26.04 39.06 -4.17
N GLY A 75 26.71 37.92 -4.39
CA GLY A 75 27.16 37.48 -5.71
C GLY A 75 25.99 37.21 -6.65
N MET A 76 24.93 36.59 -6.13
CA MET A 76 23.70 36.31 -6.89
C MET A 76 22.93 37.58 -7.27
N VAL A 77 22.90 38.61 -6.41
CA VAL A 77 22.31 39.91 -6.73
C VAL A 77 23.10 40.62 -7.82
N THR A 78 24.43 40.70 -7.65
CA THR A 78 25.32 41.41 -8.58
C THR A 78 25.27 40.82 -9.99
N LYS A 79 25.14 39.49 -10.08
CA LYS A 79 25.08 38.76 -11.34
C LYS A 79 23.65 38.60 -11.90
N GLY A 80 22.63 39.07 -11.18
CA GLY A 80 21.25 39.16 -11.66
C GLY A 80 20.43 37.88 -11.55
N TYR A 81 20.87 36.89 -10.77
CA TYR A 81 20.09 35.67 -10.50
C TYR A 81 18.92 35.96 -9.54
N ILE A 82 19.06 37.00 -8.71
CA ILE A 82 17.99 37.56 -7.90
C ILE A 82 17.98 39.09 -8.06
N LYS A 83 16.78 39.68 -8.12
CA LYS A 83 16.62 41.15 -8.31
C LYS A 83 16.97 41.94 -7.04
N GLU A 84 16.55 41.41 -5.92
CA GLU A 84 16.79 41.96 -4.58
C GLU A 84 16.73 40.80 -3.58
N ILE A 85 17.38 40.98 -2.43
CA ILE A 85 17.32 40.00 -1.34
C ILE A 85 15.91 40.08 -0.74
N PRO A 86 15.11 39.00 -0.77
CA PRO A 86 13.78 39.01 -0.18
C PRO A 86 13.87 39.35 1.31
N LYS A 87 12.95 40.20 1.80
CA LYS A 87 12.85 40.44 3.24
C LYS A 87 12.19 39.25 3.91
N ASN A 88 12.80 38.75 4.99
CA ASN A 88 12.22 37.68 5.78
C ASN A 88 10.89 38.13 6.44
N PRO A 89 9.75 37.50 6.12
CA PRO A 89 8.44 37.88 6.65
C PRO A 89 8.22 37.46 8.13
N LEU A 90 9.08 36.59 8.68
CA LEU A 90 9.02 36.08 10.06
C LEU A 90 9.82 36.94 11.07
N GLU A 91 10.31 38.11 10.66
CA GLU A 91 11.11 39.04 11.49
C GLU A 91 12.39 38.42 12.07
N ALA A 92 12.92 37.36 11.45
CA ALA A 92 14.22 36.79 11.78
C ALA A 92 15.37 37.48 11.01
N GLU A 93 16.59 36.97 11.20
CA GLU A 93 17.80 37.37 10.47
C GLU A 93 17.58 37.31 8.93
N PRO A 94 18.30 38.14 8.16
CA PRO A 94 18.24 38.12 6.70
C PRO A 94 18.67 36.76 6.14
N TYR A 95 18.21 36.44 4.92
CA TYR A 95 18.60 35.20 4.26
C TYR A 95 20.10 35.21 3.94
N VAL A 96 20.78 34.13 4.32
CA VAL A 96 22.17 33.83 3.98
C VAL A 96 22.19 32.52 3.20
N ILE A 97 23.00 32.45 2.15
CA ILE A 97 23.15 31.25 1.34
C ILE A 97 24.59 30.77 1.46
N ALA A 98 24.80 29.74 2.27
CA ALA A 98 26.09 29.09 2.41
C ALA A 98 26.23 27.95 1.41
N VAL A 99 27.44 27.67 0.95
CA VAL A 99 27.75 26.57 0.06
C VAL A 99 28.81 25.69 0.70
N ASP A 100 28.47 24.42 0.89
CA ASP A 100 29.37 23.45 1.50
C ASP A 100 30.51 23.04 0.54
N ALA A 101 31.46 22.24 1.05
CA ALA A 101 32.58 21.74 0.25
C ALA A 101 32.15 20.77 -0.88
N ALA A 102 30.89 20.32 -0.88
CA ALA A 102 30.30 19.46 -1.90
C ALA A 102 29.54 20.27 -2.98
N GLY A 103 29.44 21.59 -2.86
CA GLY A 103 28.75 22.46 -3.79
C GLY A 103 27.23 22.51 -3.62
N ILE A 104 26.71 22.09 -2.45
CA ILE A 104 25.28 22.15 -2.14
C ILE A 104 24.98 23.49 -1.46
N PRO A 105 24.11 24.34 -2.04
CA PRO A 105 23.68 25.58 -1.40
C PRO A 105 22.66 25.27 -0.30
N THR A 106 22.83 25.88 0.87
CA THR A 106 21.89 25.81 2.00
C THR A 106 21.45 27.22 2.38
N VAL A 107 20.12 27.43 2.45
CA VAL A 107 19.54 28.72 2.83
C VAL A 107 19.30 28.75 4.34
N THR A 108 19.82 29.77 5.01
CA THR A 108 19.57 30.05 6.43
C THR A 108 18.78 31.36 6.53
N PRO A 109 17.65 31.40 7.27
CA PRO A 109 17.00 30.32 8.02
C PRO A 109 16.25 29.30 7.12
N PRO A 110 16.16 28.02 7.50
CA PRO A 110 15.52 26.96 6.71
C PRO A 110 13.99 27.15 6.64
N SER A 111 13.33 26.41 5.75
CA SER A 111 11.87 26.35 5.70
C SER A 111 11.28 25.87 7.03
N VAL A 112 10.14 26.42 7.41
CA VAL A 112 9.44 26.10 8.67
C VAL A 112 8.10 25.45 8.39
N GLU A 113 7.63 24.57 9.27
CA GLU A 113 6.26 24.08 9.16
C GLU A 113 5.24 25.21 9.37
N ILE A 114 4.17 25.18 8.58
CA ILE A 114 3.13 26.21 8.61
C ILE A 114 2.21 25.92 9.80
N THR A 115 2.28 26.75 10.84
CA THR A 115 1.41 26.66 12.01
C THR A 115 -0.01 27.12 11.67
N GLY A 116 -1.02 26.32 12.03
CA GLY A 116 -2.43 26.66 11.82
C GLY A 116 -3.05 26.07 10.55
N VAL A 117 -2.25 25.41 9.72
CA VAL A 117 -2.74 24.40 8.78
C VAL A 117 -2.59 23.07 9.51
N ALA A 118 -3.71 22.45 9.90
CA ALA A 118 -3.63 21.07 10.31
C ALA A 118 -3.18 20.29 9.06
N THR A 119 -1.99 19.71 9.08
CA THR A 119 -1.64 18.69 8.09
C THR A 119 -2.67 17.59 8.24
N THR A 120 -3.44 17.34 7.19
CA THR A 120 -4.40 16.25 7.18
C THR A 120 -3.65 14.94 7.05
N SER A 121 -4.15 13.87 7.67
CA SER A 121 -3.39 12.62 7.71
C SER A 121 -3.35 11.98 6.33
N ALA A 122 -2.15 11.70 5.84
CA ALA A 122 -1.93 10.91 4.64
C ALA A 122 -1.95 9.40 4.91
N TYR A 123 -2.29 8.96 6.12
CA TYR A 123 -2.20 7.55 6.48
C TYR A 123 -3.53 6.81 6.33
N LEU A 124 -3.45 5.50 6.10
CA LEU A 124 -4.59 4.59 6.17
C LEU A 124 -4.86 4.16 7.62
N SER A 125 -6.11 4.27 8.06
CA SER A 125 -6.59 3.73 9.34
C SER A 125 -6.91 2.24 9.26
N ALA A 126 -7.31 1.74 8.08
CA ALA A 126 -7.52 0.32 7.84
C ALA A 126 -7.25 -0.05 6.38
N LEU A 127 -6.93 -1.32 6.15
CA LEU A 127 -6.86 -1.93 4.84
C LEU A 127 -7.46 -3.33 4.93
N THR A 128 -8.53 -3.57 4.17
CA THR A 128 -9.13 -4.89 4.01
C THR A 128 -8.94 -5.37 2.58
N ILE A 129 -8.47 -6.59 2.42
CA ILE A 129 -8.35 -7.24 1.11
C ILE A 129 -9.16 -8.53 1.15
N THR A 130 -10.04 -8.70 0.17
CA THR A 130 -10.94 -9.86 0.06
C THR A 130 -10.66 -10.60 -1.25
N GLY A 131 -10.37 -11.90 -1.17
CA GLY A 131 -10.29 -12.79 -2.33
C GLY A 131 -11.67 -13.09 -2.89
N ALA A 132 -11.78 -13.21 -4.22
CA ALA A 132 -13.04 -13.52 -4.90
C ALA A 132 -13.70 -14.83 -4.41
N SER A 133 -12.88 -15.80 -4.00
CA SER A 133 -13.28 -17.13 -3.54
C SER A 133 -12.96 -17.35 -2.06
N SER A 134 -11.88 -16.76 -1.53
CA SER A 134 -11.38 -17.02 -0.17
C SER A 134 -11.90 -16.08 0.93
N GLY A 135 -12.65 -15.03 0.59
CA GLY A 135 -13.12 -14.07 1.59
C GLY A 135 -11.98 -13.17 2.09
N VAL A 136 -12.06 -12.67 3.34
CA VAL A 136 -11.07 -11.73 3.88
C VAL A 136 -9.71 -12.42 4.05
N LEU A 137 -8.67 -11.80 3.52
CA LEU A 137 -7.31 -12.33 3.48
C LEU A 137 -6.43 -11.67 4.53
N SER A 138 -5.37 -12.38 4.94
CA SER A 138 -4.37 -11.87 5.90
C SER A 138 -3.15 -11.34 5.17
N LEU A 139 -2.63 -10.21 5.65
CA LEU A 139 -1.34 -9.65 5.23
C LEU A 139 -0.19 -10.41 5.92
N SER A 140 1.03 -10.22 5.43
CA SER A 140 2.26 -10.79 6.01
C SER A 140 2.44 -10.45 7.49
N GLU A 141 1.96 -9.28 7.89
CA GLU A 141 2.02 -8.77 9.26
C GLU A 141 0.72 -8.02 9.60
N PRO A 142 0.39 -7.83 10.90
CA PRO A 142 -0.74 -7.00 11.30
C PRO A 142 -0.65 -5.61 10.67
N PHE A 143 -1.77 -5.12 10.13
CA PHE A 143 -1.82 -3.83 9.47
C PHE A 143 -1.43 -2.69 10.43
N ASN A 144 -0.47 -1.87 10.02
CA ASN A 144 -0.06 -0.65 10.70
C ASN A 144 0.20 0.45 9.65
N GLY A 145 -0.85 1.22 9.36
CA GLY A 145 -0.80 2.24 8.30
C GLY A 145 0.12 3.44 8.59
N GLN A 146 0.62 3.61 9.81
CA GLN A 146 1.48 4.75 10.18
C GLN A 146 2.98 4.44 10.11
N SER A 147 3.37 3.17 10.18
CA SER A 147 4.79 2.78 10.19
C SER A 147 5.17 1.67 9.22
N VAL A 148 4.21 1.01 8.58
CA VAL A 148 4.46 -0.05 7.61
C VAL A 148 3.72 0.25 6.31
N PHE A 149 4.51 0.44 5.25
CA PHE A 149 4.03 0.87 3.93
C PHE A 149 4.16 -0.22 2.85
N GLY A 150 4.69 -1.39 3.23
CA GLY A 150 4.88 -2.53 2.33
C GLY A 150 4.32 -3.80 2.97
N TYR A 151 3.50 -4.54 2.23
CA TYR A 151 2.93 -5.81 2.68
C TYR A 151 3.07 -6.87 1.59
N ASP A 152 3.25 -8.11 2.00
CA ASP A 152 3.21 -9.27 1.13
C ASP A 152 2.01 -10.14 1.53
N MET A 153 1.40 -10.83 0.56
CA MET A 153 0.34 -11.79 0.85
C MET A 153 0.26 -12.86 -0.24
N ILE A 154 -0.38 -13.98 0.09
CA ILE A 154 -0.68 -15.07 -0.83
C ILE A 154 -2.19 -15.27 -0.85
N VAL A 155 -2.77 -15.34 -2.05
CA VAL A 155 -4.20 -15.63 -2.25
C VAL A 155 -4.42 -17.11 -2.58
N ASP A 156 -5.66 -17.59 -2.58
CA ASP A 156 -5.91 -18.94 -3.11
C ASP A 156 -5.73 -18.96 -4.63
N TYR A 157 -5.42 -20.13 -5.19
CA TYR A 157 -5.29 -20.31 -6.63
C TYR A 157 -6.56 -19.86 -7.38
N ASP A 158 -7.74 -20.14 -6.83
CA ASP A 158 -9.03 -19.82 -7.45
C ASP A 158 -9.39 -18.31 -7.34
N ASP A 159 -8.65 -17.51 -6.56
CA ASP A 159 -8.80 -16.06 -6.49
C ASP A 159 -8.20 -15.37 -7.73
N SER A 160 -8.97 -15.30 -8.81
CA SER A 160 -8.56 -14.58 -10.04
C SER A 160 -8.62 -13.05 -9.93
N SER A 161 -9.23 -12.54 -8.85
CA SER A 161 -9.31 -11.12 -8.52
C SER A 161 -9.41 -10.93 -7.02
N ILE A 162 -9.09 -9.74 -6.56
CA ILE A 162 -9.27 -9.29 -5.18
C ILE A 162 -10.09 -8.00 -5.15
N ILE A 163 -10.77 -7.76 -4.02
CA ILE A 163 -11.37 -6.48 -3.69
C ILE A 163 -10.49 -5.82 -2.64
N VAL A 164 -10.06 -4.59 -2.92
CA VAL A 164 -9.23 -3.77 -2.03
C VAL A 164 -10.12 -2.68 -1.45
N GLU A 165 -10.15 -2.59 -0.13
CA GLU A 165 -10.94 -1.63 0.65
C GLU A 165 -10.02 -0.92 1.66
N PRO A 166 -9.35 0.16 1.22
CA PRO A 166 -8.58 1.02 2.11
C PRO A 166 -9.49 2.04 2.78
N ILE A 167 -9.17 2.41 4.02
CA ILE A 167 -9.84 3.46 4.78
C ILE A 167 -8.76 4.45 5.23
N SER A 168 -8.90 5.72 4.86
CA SER A 168 -8.01 6.78 5.32
C SER A 168 -8.22 7.09 6.82
N GLU A 169 -7.20 7.60 7.48
CA GLU A 169 -7.34 8.19 8.82
C GLU A 169 -8.08 9.52 8.76
N ASP A 170 -7.91 10.26 7.67
CA ASP A 170 -8.61 11.51 7.40
C ASP A 170 -9.75 11.31 6.39
N SER A 171 -10.98 11.73 6.74
CA SER A 171 -12.15 11.59 5.88
C SER A 171 -12.10 12.49 4.64
N GLU A 172 -11.30 13.54 4.64
CA GLU A 172 -11.12 14.44 3.50
C GLU A 172 -9.96 14.03 2.58
N ALA A 173 -9.18 13.01 2.97
CA ALA A 173 -8.14 12.47 2.11
C ALA A 173 -8.72 11.69 0.92
N TYR A 174 -8.06 11.82 -0.22
CA TYR A 174 -8.39 11.10 -1.44
C TYR A 174 -7.50 9.87 -1.61
N ILE A 175 -8.08 8.75 -2.05
CA ILE A 175 -7.34 7.49 -2.22
C ILE A 175 -7.40 7.06 -3.68
N THR A 176 -6.24 6.72 -4.25
CA THR A 176 -6.15 5.97 -5.50
C THR A 176 -5.63 4.56 -5.24
N VAL A 177 -6.09 3.62 -6.04
CA VAL A 177 -5.57 2.25 -6.03
C VAL A 177 -5.13 1.90 -7.45
N ASN A 178 -3.91 1.41 -7.56
CA ASN A 178 -3.14 1.31 -8.79
C ASN A 178 -2.99 2.69 -9.45
N THR A 179 -3.82 2.97 -10.46
CA THR A 179 -3.88 4.26 -11.17
C THR A 179 -5.32 4.78 -11.27
N GLY A 180 -6.27 4.08 -10.63
CA GLY A 180 -7.69 4.42 -10.65
C GLY A 180 -8.14 5.08 -9.36
N GLU A 181 -9.04 6.04 -9.49
CA GLU A 181 -9.77 6.63 -8.36
C GLU A 181 -10.58 5.57 -7.63
N LEU A 182 -10.54 5.59 -6.29
CA LEU A 182 -11.37 4.74 -5.47
C LEU A 182 -12.81 5.29 -5.41
N ILE A 183 -13.72 4.71 -6.19
CA ILE A 183 -15.14 5.09 -6.18
C ILE A 183 -15.91 4.16 -5.24
N GLY A 184 -16.50 4.71 -4.17
CA GLY A 184 -17.37 3.95 -3.25
C GLY A 184 -16.64 3.12 -2.20
N GLY A 185 -15.34 3.39 -1.96
CA GLY A 185 -14.56 2.78 -0.86
C GLY A 185 -13.95 1.42 -1.17
N GLN A 186 -14.30 0.78 -2.30
CA GLN A 186 -13.76 -0.51 -2.72
C GLN A 186 -13.37 -0.51 -4.19
N VAL A 187 -12.38 -1.31 -4.56
CA VAL A 187 -11.97 -1.51 -5.96
C VAL A 187 -11.61 -2.97 -6.21
N GLN A 188 -12.08 -3.52 -7.33
CA GLN A 188 -11.71 -4.85 -7.77
C GLN A 188 -10.46 -4.80 -8.65
N THR A 189 -9.47 -5.64 -8.35
CA THR A 189 -8.25 -5.81 -9.16
C THR A 189 -8.10 -7.25 -9.62
N ASN A 190 -7.86 -7.45 -10.91
CA ASN A 190 -7.59 -8.78 -11.47
C ASN A 190 -6.16 -9.22 -11.18
N LEU A 191 -5.96 -10.51 -10.97
CA LEU A 191 -4.67 -11.11 -10.63
C LEU A 191 -4.20 -12.09 -11.71
N ALA A 192 -2.98 -11.90 -12.18
CA ALA A 192 -2.25 -12.91 -12.94
C ALA A 192 -1.61 -13.94 -12.00
N ILE A 193 -1.34 -15.15 -12.47
CA ILE A 193 -0.52 -16.11 -11.72
C ILE A 193 0.88 -15.50 -11.54
N GLY A 194 1.41 -15.50 -10.32
CA GLY A 194 2.65 -14.81 -9.97
C GLY A 194 2.43 -13.67 -8.99
N ILE A 195 3.46 -12.83 -8.89
CA ILE A 195 3.43 -11.62 -8.06
C ILE A 195 2.68 -10.53 -8.83
N ASN A 196 1.69 -9.93 -8.18
CA ASN A 196 0.95 -8.76 -8.65
C ASN A 196 1.22 -7.64 -7.64
N THR A 197 1.64 -6.47 -8.11
CA THR A 197 1.90 -5.33 -7.23
C THR A 197 0.71 -4.38 -7.26
N ILE A 198 0.11 -4.15 -6.10
CA ILE A 198 -0.96 -3.19 -5.89
C ILE A 198 -0.37 -1.96 -5.23
N THR A 199 -0.55 -0.80 -5.83
CA THR A 199 -0.15 0.48 -5.23
C THR A 199 -1.38 1.18 -4.66
N ILE A 200 -1.28 1.76 -3.48
CA ILE A 200 -2.34 2.60 -2.91
C ILE A 200 -1.70 3.93 -2.57
N GLU A 201 -2.22 5.02 -3.13
CA GLU A 201 -1.76 6.37 -2.82
C GLU A 201 -2.85 7.09 -2.02
N VAL A 202 -2.46 7.64 -0.87
CA VAL A 202 -3.31 8.49 -0.05
C VAL A 202 -2.84 9.93 -0.19
N ILE A 203 -3.74 10.77 -0.66
CA ILE A 203 -3.53 12.18 -0.97
C ILE A 203 -4.27 13.00 0.09
N PRO A 204 -3.57 13.58 1.09
CA PRO A 204 -4.20 14.46 2.07
C PRO A 204 -4.62 15.78 1.43
N GLU A 205 -5.55 16.52 2.06
CA GLU A 205 -5.91 17.89 1.63
C GLU A 205 -4.70 18.84 1.69
N VAL A 206 -3.86 18.68 2.72
CA VAL A 206 -2.62 19.43 2.89
C VAL A 206 -1.55 18.55 3.53
N GLY A 207 -0.50 18.23 2.76
CA GLY A 207 0.64 17.45 3.22
C GLY A 207 1.30 16.66 2.09
N GLU A 208 2.31 15.88 2.44
CA GLU A 208 2.94 14.92 1.53
C GLU A 208 2.04 13.70 1.32
N HIS A 209 2.06 13.13 0.12
CA HIS A 209 1.30 11.92 -0.18
C HIS A 209 1.99 10.69 0.42
N GLN A 210 1.19 9.71 0.84
CA GLN A 210 1.72 8.43 1.29
C GLN A 210 1.37 7.32 0.30
N MET A 211 2.38 6.54 -0.08
CA MET A 211 2.21 5.35 -0.90
C MET A 211 2.33 4.08 -0.07
N TYR A 212 1.48 3.10 -0.37
CA TYR A 212 1.51 1.75 0.14
C TYR A 212 1.69 0.76 -1.02
N ILE A 213 2.52 -0.25 -0.83
CA ILE A 213 2.80 -1.28 -1.83
C ILE A 213 2.39 -2.64 -1.26
N ILE A 214 1.49 -3.32 -1.94
CA ILE A 214 1.04 -4.66 -1.56
C ILE A 214 1.42 -5.63 -2.67
N ASN A 215 2.33 -6.56 -2.37
CA ASN A 215 2.68 -7.64 -3.28
C ASN A 215 1.76 -8.83 -3.03
N VAL A 216 0.88 -9.07 -3.97
CA VAL A 216 -0.11 -10.15 -3.94
C VAL A 216 0.38 -11.30 -4.81
N THR A 217 0.78 -12.40 -4.19
CA THR A 217 1.19 -13.61 -4.90
C THR A 217 -0.04 -14.48 -5.15
N ARG A 218 -0.46 -14.60 -6.41
CA ARG A 218 -1.39 -15.64 -6.83
C ARG A 218 -0.62 -16.90 -7.19
N PRO A 219 -0.79 -18.01 -6.44
CA PRO A 219 -0.02 -19.22 -6.67
C PRO A 219 -0.36 -19.85 -8.03
N SER A 220 0.54 -20.70 -8.54
CA SER A 220 0.18 -21.62 -9.62
C SER A 220 -0.67 -22.77 -9.06
N SER A 221 -1.31 -23.58 -9.90
CA SER A 221 -2.15 -24.67 -9.39
C SER A 221 -1.36 -25.65 -8.53
N ALA A 222 -1.93 -26.02 -7.39
CA ALA A 222 -1.51 -27.13 -6.53
C ALA A 222 -2.51 -28.30 -6.59
N TYR A 223 -3.38 -28.33 -7.61
CA TYR A 223 -4.46 -29.31 -7.71
C TYR A 223 -4.16 -30.41 -8.73
N LEU A 224 -4.78 -31.56 -8.51
CA LEU A 224 -4.85 -32.63 -9.52
C LEU A 224 -6.05 -32.39 -10.46
N ASP A 225 -5.88 -32.76 -11.73
CA ASP A 225 -6.96 -32.90 -12.71
C ASP A 225 -7.51 -34.32 -12.75
N GLY A 226 -6.75 -35.29 -12.23
CA GLY A 226 -7.19 -36.67 -12.11
C GLY A 226 -6.36 -37.47 -11.10
N LEU A 227 -7.04 -38.39 -10.42
CA LEU A 227 -6.46 -39.36 -9.50
C LEU A 227 -7.14 -40.71 -9.73
N ASP A 228 -6.36 -41.79 -9.72
CA ASP A 228 -6.88 -43.16 -9.80
C ASP A 228 -5.91 -44.15 -9.14
N VAL A 229 -6.47 -45.27 -8.70
CA VAL A 229 -5.71 -46.44 -8.25
C VAL A 229 -5.97 -47.55 -9.25
N LYS A 230 -4.92 -48.09 -9.86
CA LYS A 230 -5.00 -49.13 -10.89
C LYS A 230 -4.58 -50.48 -10.37
N VAL A 231 -5.40 -51.50 -10.62
CA VAL A 231 -5.00 -52.91 -10.53
C VAL A 231 -4.87 -53.46 -11.96
N GLY A 232 -3.63 -53.60 -12.44
CA GLY A 232 -3.38 -53.84 -13.86
C GLY A 232 -3.87 -52.68 -14.72
N VAL A 233 -4.91 -52.91 -15.53
CA VAL A 233 -5.55 -51.88 -16.37
C VAL A 233 -6.86 -51.34 -15.78
N VAL A 234 -7.35 -51.93 -14.68
CA VAL A 234 -8.66 -51.62 -14.09
C VAL A 234 -8.56 -50.38 -13.20
N SER A 235 -9.43 -49.40 -13.41
CA SER A 235 -9.68 -48.28 -12.48
C SER A 235 -10.39 -48.76 -11.22
N CYS A 236 -9.86 -48.39 -10.06
CA CYS A 236 -10.46 -48.68 -8.77
C CYS A 236 -11.08 -47.45 -8.13
N LEU A 237 -10.76 -46.23 -8.59
CA LEU A 237 -11.49 -45.02 -8.20
C LEU A 237 -12.69 -44.80 -9.12
N THR A 238 -13.88 -44.57 -8.55
CA THR A 238 -15.13 -44.41 -9.30
C THR A 238 -15.32 -43.00 -9.86
N SER A 239 -14.88 -41.99 -9.11
CA SER A 239 -14.95 -40.58 -9.49
C SER A 239 -13.89 -39.79 -8.76
N PHE A 240 -13.31 -38.80 -9.43
CA PHE A 240 -12.39 -37.83 -8.85
C PHE A 240 -13.08 -36.46 -8.81
N ALA A 241 -12.90 -35.75 -7.70
CA ALA A 241 -13.33 -34.36 -7.56
C ALA A 241 -12.14 -33.54 -7.03
N ARG A 242 -11.79 -32.47 -7.75
CA ARG A 242 -10.57 -31.67 -7.50
C ARG A 242 -10.42 -31.22 -6.04
N ASP A 243 -11.53 -30.84 -5.41
CA ASP A 243 -11.58 -30.26 -4.06
C ASP A 243 -11.87 -31.31 -2.97
N ASP A 244 -12.02 -32.58 -3.34
CA ASP A 244 -12.07 -33.70 -2.40
C ASP A 244 -10.66 -34.22 -2.15
N PHE A 245 -10.21 -34.14 -0.89
CA PHE A 245 -8.85 -34.49 -0.48
C PHE A 245 -8.75 -35.86 0.22
N SER A 246 -9.85 -36.60 0.30
CA SER A 246 -9.90 -37.91 0.97
C SER A 246 -10.72 -38.90 0.15
N TYR A 247 -10.16 -40.08 -0.08
CA TYR A 247 -10.78 -41.15 -0.86
C TYR A 247 -10.62 -42.49 -0.17
N ASP A 248 -11.64 -43.34 -0.25
CA ASP A 248 -11.56 -44.75 0.11
C ASP A 248 -11.60 -45.57 -1.18
N VAL A 249 -10.62 -46.46 -1.36
CA VAL A 249 -10.46 -47.23 -2.60
C VAL A 249 -10.30 -48.71 -2.29
N THR A 250 -11.13 -49.55 -2.90
CA THR A 250 -11.03 -51.01 -2.76
C THR A 250 -10.29 -51.62 -3.94
N VAL A 251 -9.28 -52.44 -3.66
CA VAL A 251 -8.46 -53.12 -4.67
C VAL A 251 -8.50 -54.64 -4.49
N THR A 252 -8.38 -55.38 -5.60
CA THR A 252 -8.38 -56.85 -5.58
C THR A 252 -6.99 -57.48 -5.43
N GLY A 253 -5.93 -56.68 -5.56
CA GLY A 253 -4.54 -57.13 -5.49
C GLY A 253 -3.55 -55.97 -5.43
N ASP A 254 -2.30 -56.22 -5.81
CA ASP A 254 -1.27 -55.19 -5.93
C ASP A 254 -1.72 -54.09 -6.91
N CYS A 255 -1.43 -52.84 -6.56
CA CYS A 255 -1.93 -51.69 -7.29
C CYS A 255 -0.83 -50.67 -7.60
N LYS A 256 -1.19 -49.65 -8.39
CA LYS A 256 -0.38 -48.48 -8.71
C LYS A 256 -1.25 -47.24 -8.68
N VAL A 257 -0.68 -46.09 -8.35
CA VAL A 257 -1.38 -44.81 -8.40
C VAL A 257 -1.12 -44.14 -9.74
N LEU A 258 -2.16 -43.55 -10.33
CA LEU A 258 -2.08 -42.65 -11.47
C LEU A 258 -2.58 -41.28 -11.01
N ALA A 259 -1.74 -40.25 -11.14
CA ALA A 259 -2.11 -38.87 -10.81
C ALA A 259 -1.78 -37.96 -11.99
N THR A 260 -2.67 -37.01 -12.26
CA THR A 260 -2.53 -36.03 -13.35
C THR A 260 -2.65 -34.64 -12.76
N LEU A 261 -1.66 -33.79 -12.99
CA LEU A 261 -1.66 -32.37 -12.57
C LEU A 261 -2.68 -31.56 -13.37
N GLN A 262 -3.28 -30.56 -12.72
CA GLN A 262 -3.98 -29.49 -13.42
C GLN A 262 -2.96 -28.55 -14.07
N ASP A 263 -2.95 -28.50 -15.40
CA ASP A 263 -1.92 -27.76 -16.16
C ASP A 263 -2.25 -26.26 -16.24
N THR A 264 -1.65 -25.46 -15.36
CA THR A 264 -1.68 -23.99 -15.45
C THR A 264 -0.48 -23.37 -14.73
N GLY A 265 0.57 -23.01 -15.49
CA GLY A 265 1.68 -22.16 -15.00
C GLY A 265 3.07 -22.81 -14.85
N GLY A 266 3.28 -24.04 -15.36
CA GLY A 266 4.53 -24.79 -15.25
C GLY A 266 4.44 -25.96 -14.26
N PRO A 267 5.41 -26.89 -14.23
CA PRO A 267 5.22 -28.15 -13.51
C PRO A 267 5.27 -27.91 -12.00
N ALA A 268 4.11 -27.95 -11.36
CA ALA A 268 4.00 -28.31 -9.96
C ALA A 268 4.75 -29.62 -9.71
N THR A 269 5.29 -29.81 -8.51
CA THR A 269 5.89 -31.09 -8.14
C THR A 269 4.83 -31.98 -7.48
N MET A 270 4.85 -33.27 -7.82
CA MET A 270 4.01 -34.27 -7.16
C MET A 270 4.89 -35.30 -6.47
N GLU A 271 4.61 -35.56 -5.20
CA GLU A 271 5.24 -36.62 -4.44
C GLU A 271 4.19 -37.57 -3.88
N MET A 272 4.51 -38.86 -3.89
CA MET A 272 3.66 -39.91 -3.35
C MET A 272 4.34 -40.56 -2.15
N THR A 273 3.62 -40.63 -1.04
CA THR A 273 4.04 -41.32 0.18
C THR A 273 3.10 -42.49 0.43
N VAL A 274 3.66 -43.69 0.60
CA VAL A 274 2.90 -44.93 0.84
C VAL A 274 3.17 -45.41 2.27
N GLY A 275 2.16 -45.37 3.13
CA GLY A 275 2.30 -45.64 4.56
C GLY A 275 3.35 -44.73 5.20
N ASN A 276 4.40 -45.34 5.74
CA ASN A 276 5.53 -44.64 6.37
C ASN A 276 6.80 -44.63 5.50
N ALA A 277 6.70 -44.94 4.21
CA ALA A 277 7.84 -44.91 3.29
C ALA A 277 8.31 -43.48 3.01
N ALA A 278 9.53 -43.33 2.48
CA ALA A 278 10.00 -42.04 1.98
C ALA A 278 9.16 -41.58 0.76
N PRO A 279 8.93 -40.26 0.59
CA PRO A 279 8.23 -39.71 -0.57
C PRO A 279 8.93 -40.08 -1.89
N VAL A 280 8.15 -40.34 -2.92
CA VAL A 280 8.62 -40.65 -4.27
C VAL A 280 7.99 -39.70 -5.27
N VAL A 281 8.83 -39.05 -6.10
CA VAL A 281 8.35 -38.13 -7.14
C VAL A 281 7.51 -38.87 -8.18
N LEU A 282 6.35 -38.30 -8.52
CA LEU A 282 5.48 -38.76 -9.60
C LEU A 282 5.60 -37.84 -10.82
N SER A 283 5.46 -38.41 -12.02
CA SER A 283 5.27 -37.66 -13.25
C SER A 283 3.79 -37.62 -13.60
N SER A 284 3.30 -36.45 -14.03
CA SER A 284 1.89 -36.27 -14.43
C SER A 284 1.49 -37.27 -15.51
N GLY A 285 0.36 -37.96 -15.30
CA GLY A 285 -0.18 -38.95 -16.24
C GLY A 285 0.61 -40.26 -16.30
N VAL A 286 1.59 -40.48 -15.42
CA VAL A 286 2.41 -41.70 -15.40
C VAL A 286 2.05 -42.54 -14.17
N LEU A 287 1.96 -43.87 -14.38
CA LEU A 287 1.75 -44.80 -13.28
C LEU A 287 2.94 -44.81 -12.32
N GLY A 288 2.66 -44.67 -11.03
CA GLY A 288 3.64 -44.75 -9.96
C GLY A 288 4.21 -46.15 -9.72
N ALA A 289 4.99 -46.25 -8.65
CA ALA A 289 5.59 -47.52 -8.22
C ALA A 289 4.52 -48.54 -7.81
N ARG A 290 4.88 -49.83 -7.88
CA ARG A 290 4.01 -50.91 -7.40
C ARG A 290 3.79 -50.78 -5.88
N ILE A 291 2.55 -50.95 -5.45
CA ILE A 291 2.15 -51.03 -4.06
C ILE A 291 1.69 -52.47 -3.81
N THR A 292 2.45 -53.17 -2.97
CA THR A 292 2.12 -54.55 -2.59
C THR A 292 1.04 -54.54 -1.51
N MET A 293 -0.03 -55.30 -1.72
CA MET A 293 -1.21 -55.33 -0.85
C MET A 293 -1.39 -56.71 -0.22
N VAL A 294 -1.59 -56.76 1.09
CA VAL A 294 -1.94 -58.01 1.81
C VAL A 294 -3.47 -58.10 1.95
N ALA A 295 -4.06 -59.28 1.84
CA ALA A 295 -5.50 -59.45 2.05
C ALA A 295 -5.89 -59.06 3.49
N GLY A 296 -7.01 -58.34 3.63
CA GLY A 296 -7.45 -57.75 4.90
C GLY A 296 -6.62 -56.55 5.39
N SER A 297 -5.82 -55.90 4.54
CA SER A 297 -5.00 -54.72 4.93
C SER A 297 -5.46 -53.44 4.25
N THR A 298 -5.21 -52.32 4.94
CA THR A 298 -5.40 -50.97 4.41
C THR A 298 -4.07 -50.24 4.41
N VAL A 299 -3.73 -49.64 3.28
CA VAL A 299 -2.53 -48.82 3.09
C VAL A 299 -2.97 -47.40 2.78
N VAL A 300 -2.49 -46.45 3.59
CA VAL A 300 -2.71 -45.03 3.35
C VAL A 300 -1.70 -44.55 2.33
N VAL A 301 -2.18 -43.93 1.25
CA VAL A 301 -1.35 -43.30 0.23
C VAL A 301 -1.65 -41.81 0.20
N LYS A 302 -0.61 -41.00 0.31
CA LYS A 302 -0.72 -39.53 0.19
C LYS A 302 -0.08 -39.11 -1.11
N VAL A 303 -0.77 -38.28 -1.88
CA VAL A 303 -0.24 -37.58 -3.05
C VAL A 303 -0.21 -36.11 -2.72
N GLU A 304 1.00 -35.57 -2.56
CA GLU A 304 1.24 -34.17 -2.23
C GLU A 304 1.62 -33.42 -3.50
N VAL A 305 0.88 -32.36 -3.78
CA VAL A 305 1.11 -31.48 -4.93
C VAL A 305 1.57 -30.14 -4.39
N THR A 306 2.76 -29.70 -4.82
CA THR A 306 3.32 -28.40 -4.44
C THR A 306 3.30 -27.47 -5.65
N SER A 307 2.64 -26.32 -5.52
CA SER A 307 2.63 -25.30 -6.56
C SER A 307 4.05 -24.75 -6.79
N LYS A 308 4.40 -24.53 -8.06
CA LYS A 308 5.68 -23.92 -8.44
C LYS A 308 5.79 -22.48 -7.94
N ILE A 309 4.71 -21.72 -8.05
CA ILE A 309 4.62 -20.33 -7.59
C ILE A 309 3.80 -20.29 -6.30
N GLY A 310 4.30 -19.61 -5.27
CA GLY A 310 3.64 -19.47 -3.97
C GLY A 310 3.86 -20.63 -3.00
N GLY A 311 4.34 -21.80 -3.47
CA GLY A 311 4.69 -22.93 -2.59
C GLY A 311 3.50 -23.53 -1.84
N VAL A 312 2.28 -23.36 -2.35
CA VAL A 312 1.07 -23.91 -1.75
C VAL A 312 1.05 -25.42 -1.94
N ILE A 313 0.73 -26.15 -0.87
CA ILE A 313 0.68 -27.61 -0.87
C ILE A 313 -0.77 -28.07 -0.70
N LYS A 314 -1.21 -29.01 -1.55
CA LYS A 314 -2.45 -29.77 -1.35
C LYS A 314 -2.12 -31.25 -1.27
N THR A 315 -2.78 -31.96 -0.35
CA THR A 315 -2.53 -33.38 -0.09
C THR A 315 -3.80 -34.18 -0.32
N TYR A 316 -3.77 -35.07 -1.31
CA TYR A 316 -4.83 -36.03 -1.56
C TYR A 316 -4.51 -37.33 -0.83
N THR A 317 -5.39 -37.77 0.07
CA THR A 317 -5.22 -38.98 0.86
C THR A 317 -6.14 -40.09 0.34
N MET A 318 -5.58 -41.26 0.06
CA MET A 318 -6.31 -42.46 -0.35
C MET A 318 -6.11 -43.56 0.67
N ASN A 319 -7.21 -44.08 1.23
CA ASN A 319 -7.23 -45.29 2.04
C ASN A 319 -7.47 -46.48 1.11
N VAL A 320 -6.39 -47.11 0.66
CA VAL A 320 -6.46 -48.25 -0.26
C VAL A 320 -6.63 -49.52 0.56
N THR A 321 -7.79 -50.17 0.45
CA THR A 321 -8.13 -51.38 1.20
C THR A 321 -8.18 -52.58 0.28
N ARG A 322 -7.48 -53.65 0.66
CA ARG A 322 -7.66 -54.98 0.07
C ARG A 322 -8.46 -55.82 1.06
N PRO A 323 -9.72 -56.19 0.73
CA PRO A 323 -10.55 -56.99 1.62
C PRO A 323 -9.97 -58.39 1.85
#